data_AF-A0A411IAT4-F1
#
_entry.id   AF-A0A411IAT4-F1
#
_cell.length_a   1.000
_cell.length_b   1.000
_cell.length_c   1.000
_cell.angle_alpha   90.00
_cell.angle_beta   90.00
_cell.angle_gamma   90.00
#
_symmetry.space_group_name_H-M   'P 1'
#
loop_
_entity.id
_entity.type
_entity.pdbx_description
1 polymer ?
#
loop_
_entity_poly.entity_id
_entity_poly.type
_entity_poly.pdbx_seq_one_letter_code
_entity_poly.pdbx_strand_id
1 'polypeptide(L)'
;MAEKVNMASINMENFFSLCGELFHGGITRERIVALFTFVGDVAVHQVRHRGEQFLSVLLKWSFRYLVDHICKWVQEAGGWGVVLNQGMNFIYKSVVFMCCLVGTVAGGVYIWKSLKEM
;
A
#
# COMPACT_ATOMS: atom_id res chain seq x y z
N MET A 1 -18.77 9.67 3.48
CA MET A 1 -18.95 8.44 4.29
C MET A 1 -17.64 8.12 5.02
N ALA A 2 -17.13 9.11 5.76
CA ALA A 2 -15.88 9.04 6.52
C ALA A 2 -16.24 9.04 8.01
N GLU A 3 -17.02 8.04 8.43
CA GLU A 3 -17.26 7.82 9.83
C GLU A 3 -16.16 6.90 10.35
N LYS A 4 -15.49 7.39 11.40
CA LYS A 4 -14.40 6.74 12.11
C LYS A 4 -14.78 5.29 12.42
N VAL A 5 -14.26 4.35 11.63
CA VAL A 5 -14.15 2.96 12.06
C VAL A 5 -13.42 3.01 13.39
N ASN A 6 -14.13 2.65 14.44
CA ASN A 6 -13.67 2.69 15.81
C ASN A 6 -12.53 1.66 15.94
N MET A 7 -11.29 2.10 15.63
CA MET A 7 -10.09 1.26 15.61
C MET A 7 -9.77 0.62 16.97
N ALA A 8 -10.50 1.01 18.01
CA ALA A 8 -10.42 0.48 19.36
C ALA A 8 -11.18 -0.84 19.57
N SER A 9 -11.92 -1.41 18.61
CA SER A 9 -12.52 -2.74 18.79
C SER A 9 -12.64 -3.53 17.49
N ILE A 10 -11.53 -3.67 16.76
CA ILE A 10 -11.50 -4.53 15.58
C ILE A 10 -11.65 -5.99 16.03
N ASN A 11 -12.87 -6.50 15.96
CA ASN A 11 -13.17 -7.92 16.12
C ASN A 11 -12.92 -8.66 14.79
N MET A 12 -12.71 -9.98 14.88
CA MET A 12 -12.46 -10.84 13.71
C MET A 12 -13.50 -10.64 12.61
N GLU A 13 -14.79 -10.64 12.95
CA GLU A 13 -15.89 -10.51 11.99
C GLU A 13 -15.85 -9.18 11.24
N ASN A 14 -15.61 -8.07 11.97
CA ASN A 14 -15.45 -6.75 11.35
C ASN A 14 -14.26 -6.73 10.40
N PHE A 15 -13.13 -7.35 10.78
CA PHE A 15 -11.96 -7.44 9.90
C PHE A 15 -12.26 -8.24 8.62
N PHE A 16 -12.88 -9.42 8.74
CA PHE A 16 -13.22 -10.23 7.56
C PHE A 16 -14.28 -9.56 6.68
N SER A 17 -15.24 -8.84 7.27
CA SER A 17 -16.22 -8.05 6.52
C SER A 17 -15.54 -6.93 5.73
N LEU A 18 -14.63 -6.18 6.37
CA LEU A 18 -13.84 -5.14 5.71
C LEU A 18 -12.98 -5.71 4.58
N CYS A 19 -12.34 -6.86 4.79
CA CYS A 19 -11.61 -7.55 3.73
C CYS A 19 -12.55 -8.00 2.60
N GLY A 20 -13.73 -8.54 2.93
CA GLY A 20 -14.75 -8.90 1.96
C GLY A 20 -15.18 -7.73 1.09
N GLU A 21 -15.41 -6.56 1.69
CA GLU A 21 -15.70 -5.31 0.96
C GLU A 21 -14.51 -4.84 0.13
N LEU A 22 -13.30 -4.89 0.71
CA LEU A 22 -12.07 -4.49 0.03
C LEU A 22 -11.80 -5.31 -1.23
N PHE A 23 -12.20 -6.58 -1.26
CA PHE A 23 -11.99 -7.49 -2.38
C PHE A 23 -13.28 -7.87 -3.13
N HIS A 24 -14.42 -7.23 -2.85
CA HIS A 24 -15.71 -7.55 -3.47
C HIS A 24 -15.68 -7.42 -5.02
N GLY A 25 -14.85 -6.50 -5.53
CA GLY A 25 -14.65 -6.29 -6.98
C GLY A 25 -13.53 -7.14 -7.60
N GLY A 26 -12.98 -8.11 -6.88
CA GLY A 26 -11.84 -8.91 -7.28
C GLY A 26 -10.53 -8.51 -6.59
N ILE A 27 -9.53 -9.40 -6.72
CA ILE A 27 -8.21 -9.22 -6.13
C ILE A 27 -7.34 -8.46 -7.13
N THR A 28 -6.93 -7.25 -6.76
CA THR A 28 -5.90 -6.47 -7.47
C THR A 28 -4.74 -6.19 -6.54
N ARG A 29 -3.58 -5.92 -7.11
CA ARG A 29 -2.38 -5.58 -6.34
C ARG A 29 -2.60 -4.39 -5.43
N GLU A 30 -3.23 -3.33 -5.92
CA GLU A 30 -3.46 -2.09 -5.16
C GLU A 30 -4.28 -2.37 -3.90
N ARG A 31 -5.28 -3.26 -4.02
CA ARG A 31 -6.11 -3.72 -2.89
C ARG A 31 -5.31 -4.57 -1.91
N ILE A 32 -4.38 -5.41 -2.38
CA ILE A 32 -3.45 -6.16 -1.53
C ILE A 32 -2.55 -5.19 -0.74
N VAL A 33 -1.98 -4.17 -1.40
CA VAL A 33 -1.16 -3.15 -0.73
C VAL A 33 -1.97 -2.39 0.31
N ALA A 34 -3.20 -1.98 -0.04
CA ALA A 34 -4.11 -1.29 0.89
C ALA A 34 -4.41 -2.13 2.14
N LEU A 35 -4.61 -3.45 1.99
CA LEU A 35 -4.78 -4.38 3.11
C LEU A 35 -3.56 -4.35 4.03
N PHE A 36 -2.34 -4.47 3.49
CA PHE A 36 -1.12 -4.44 4.29
C PHE A 36 -0.91 -3.11 5.00
N THR A 37 -1.19 -1.99 4.33
CA THR A 37 -1.13 -0.65 4.94
C THR A 37 -2.12 -0.54 6.09
N PHE A 38 -3.37 -0.99 5.89
CA PHE A 38 -4.39 -0.98 6.94
C PHE A 38 -3.98 -1.84 8.15
N VAL A 39 -3.54 -3.08 7.92
CA VAL A 39 -3.05 -3.97 8.99
C VAL A 39 -1.85 -3.35 9.72
N GLY A 40 -0.94 -2.70 9.00
CA GLY A 40 0.21 -1.99 9.55
C GLY A 40 -0.18 -0.80 10.44
N ASP A 41 -1.09 0.06 9.97
CA ASP A 41 -1.59 1.20 10.74
C ASP A 41 -2.29 0.75 12.03
N VAL A 42 -3.12 -0.30 11.92
CA VAL A 42 -3.78 -0.91 13.08
C VAL A 42 -2.76 -1.52 14.03
N ALA A 43 -1.74 -2.22 13.52
CA ALA A 43 -0.66 -2.79 14.33
C ALA A 43 0.06 -1.71 15.14
N VAL A 44 0.46 -0.60 14.51
CA VAL A 44 1.12 0.53 15.18
C VAL A 44 0.23 1.16 16.24
N HIS A 45 -1.07 1.33 15.94
CA HIS A 45 -2.03 1.89 16.88
C HIS A 45 -2.21 0.99 18.11
N GLN A 46 -2.30 -0.33 17.91
CA GLN A 46 -2.54 -1.30 18.98
C GLN A 46 -1.31 -1.49 19.89
N VAL A 47 -0.10 -1.50 19.33
CA VAL A 47 1.13 -1.53 20.13
C VAL A 47 1.21 -0.32 21.05
N ARG A 48 0.80 0.86 20.58
CA ARG A 48 0.82 2.09 21.39
C ARG A 48 -0.22 2.14 22.50
N HIS A 49 -1.31 1.35 22.42
CA HIS A 49 -2.49 1.56 23.29
C HIS A 49 -2.93 0.32 24.06
N ARG A 50 -2.65 -0.90 23.60
CA ARG A 50 -3.20 -2.16 24.16
C ARG A 50 -2.20 -3.32 24.31
N GLY A 51 -0.94 -3.17 23.87
CA GLY A 51 0.10 -4.19 24.01
C GLY A 51 0.06 -5.31 22.97
N GLU A 52 1.07 -6.20 23.00
CA GLU A 52 1.39 -7.17 21.94
C GLU A 52 0.38 -8.32 21.75
N GLN A 53 -0.45 -8.59 22.75
CA GLN A 53 -1.39 -9.72 22.72
C GLN A 53 -2.47 -9.54 21.64
N PHE A 54 -2.97 -8.31 21.46
CA PHE A 54 -3.96 -8.01 20.43
C PHE A 54 -3.34 -8.02 19.02
N LEU A 55 -2.08 -7.58 18.90
CA LEU A 55 -1.32 -7.61 17.65
C LEU A 55 -1.18 -9.03 17.11
N SER A 56 -0.82 -9.98 17.98
CA SER A 56 -0.65 -11.39 17.60
C SER A 56 -1.93 -12.00 17.00
N VAL A 57 -3.08 -11.67 17.58
CA VAL A 57 -4.39 -12.15 17.12
C VAL A 57 -4.77 -11.52 15.78
N LEU A 58 -4.57 -10.20 15.63
CA LEU A 58 -4.85 -9.49 14.38
C LEU A 58 -3.96 -9.98 13.22
N LEU A 59 -2.67 -10.19 13.48
CA LEU A 59 -1.75 -10.76 12.51
C LEU A 59 -2.19 -12.18 12.11
N LYS A 60 -2.61 -13.01 13.07
CA LYS A 60 -3.12 -14.36 12.78
C LYS A 60 -4.33 -14.34 11.83
N TRP A 61 -5.28 -13.44 12.05
CA TRP A 61 -6.45 -13.30 11.15
C TRP A 61 -6.06 -12.78 9.78
N SER A 62 -5.19 -11.77 9.73
CA SER A 62 -4.67 -11.19 8.49
C SER A 62 -3.93 -12.24 7.65
N PHE A 63 -3.05 -13.02 8.29
CA PHE A 63 -2.34 -14.13 7.64
C PHE A 63 -3.28 -15.21 7.15
N ARG A 64 -4.32 -15.56 7.92
CA ARG A 64 -5.30 -16.56 7.49
C ARG A 64 -6.02 -16.11 6.21
N TYR A 65 -6.53 -14.87 6.18
CA TYR A 65 -7.17 -14.31 4.99
C TYR A 65 -6.20 -14.26 3.79
N LEU A 66 -4.96 -13.84 4.04
CA LEU A 66 -3.92 -13.78 3.03
C LEU A 66 -3.63 -15.16 2.43
N VAL A 67 -3.47 -16.19 3.26
CA VAL A 67 -3.18 -17.55 2.78
C VAL A 67 -4.38 -18.15 2.05
N ASP A 68 -5.58 -17.99 2.59
CA ASP A 68 -6.77 -18.65 2.04
C ASP A 68 -7.20 -18.05 0.70
N HIS A 69 -6.98 -16.75 0.48
CA HIS A 69 -7.54 -16.02 -0.68
C HIS A 69 -6.45 -15.36 -1.54
N ILE A 70 -5.52 -14.64 -0.93
CA ILE A 70 -4.52 -13.86 -1.68
C ILE A 70 -3.41 -14.75 -2.24
N CYS A 71 -2.87 -15.70 -1.47
CA CYS A 71 -1.77 -16.57 -1.91
C CYS A 71 -2.16 -17.41 -3.13
N LYS A 72 -3.40 -17.90 -3.20
CA LYS A 72 -3.89 -18.63 -4.37
C LYS A 72 -3.88 -17.76 -5.62
N TRP A 73 -4.45 -16.56 -5.52
CA TRP A 73 -4.43 -15.59 -6.61
C TRP A 73 -3.00 -15.20 -7.01
N VAL A 74 -2.11 -14.97 -6.04
CA VAL A 74 -0.71 -14.63 -6.31
C VAL A 74 0.00 -15.78 -7.03
N GLN A 75 -0.26 -17.02 -6.65
CA GLN A 75 0.32 -18.19 -7.32
C GLN A 75 -0.12 -18.25 -8.79
N GLU A 76 -1.39 -18.02 -9.08
CA GLU A 76 -1.92 -17.92 -10.45
C GLU A 76 -1.33 -16.73 -11.23
N ALA A 77 -1.06 -15.60 -10.55
CA ALA A 77 -0.47 -14.40 -11.13
C ALA A 77 1.05 -14.50 -11.41
N GLY A 78 1.67 -15.67 -11.19
CA GLY A 78 3.11 -15.88 -11.40
C GLY A 78 3.99 -15.60 -10.18
N GLY A 79 3.39 -15.53 -8.99
CA GLY A 79 4.07 -15.40 -7.71
C GLY A 79 4.29 -13.96 -7.25
N TRP A 80 4.76 -13.82 -6.00
CA TRP A 80 4.99 -12.52 -5.35
C TRP A 80 6.02 -11.66 -6.09
N GLY A 81 6.98 -12.27 -6.80
CA GLY A 81 7.98 -11.54 -7.57
C GLY A 81 7.35 -10.66 -8.66
N VAL A 82 6.39 -11.19 -9.41
CA VAL A 82 5.68 -10.43 -10.46
C VAL A 82 4.81 -9.35 -9.81
N VAL A 83 4.05 -9.74 -8.79
CA VAL A 83 3.16 -8.82 -8.06
C VAL A 83 3.91 -7.70 -7.38
N LEU A 84 5.15 -7.88 -6.91
CA LEU A 84 5.95 -6.81 -6.30
C LEU A 84 6.70 -5.97 -7.34
N ASN A 85 7.29 -6.60 -8.35
CA ASN A 85 8.10 -5.93 -9.36
C ASN A 85 7.31 -4.90 -10.17
N GLN A 86 6.04 -5.16 -10.48
CA GLN A 86 5.21 -4.23 -11.28
C GLN A 86 5.11 -2.79 -10.70
N GLY A 87 5.26 -2.61 -9.40
CA GLY A 87 4.91 -1.38 -8.68
C GLY A 87 6.15 -0.72 -8.12
N MET A 88 7.21 -1.50 -7.86
CA MET A 88 8.56 -0.94 -7.85
C MET A 88 8.87 -0.29 -9.20
N ASN A 89 8.55 -0.96 -10.32
CA ASN A 89 8.72 -0.37 -11.66
C ASN A 89 7.87 0.89 -11.85
N PHE A 90 6.64 0.92 -11.33
CA PHE A 90 5.81 2.12 -11.39
C PHE A 90 6.42 3.29 -10.60
N ILE A 91 6.81 3.06 -9.34
CA ILE A 91 7.44 4.09 -8.49
C ILE A 91 8.75 4.57 -9.13
N TYR A 92 9.61 3.64 -9.54
CA TYR A 92 10.88 3.94 -10.20
C TYR A 92 10.68 4.79 -11.46
N LYS A 93 9.76 4.38 -12.35
CA LYS A 93 9.43 5.15 -13.56
C LYS A 93 8.90 6.55 -13.23
N SER A 94 8.06 6.67 -12.21
CA SER A 94 7.50 7.97 -11.80
C SER A 94 8.56 8.93 -11.26
N VAL A 95 9.50 8.43 -10.44
CA VAL A 95 10.61 9.21 -9.87
C VAL A 95 11.56 9.67 -10.97
N VAL A 96 11.95 8.75 -11.87
CA VAL A 96 12.85 9.08 -13.00
C VAL A 96 12.21 10.15 -13.88
N PHE A 97 10.93 10.03 -14.21
CA PHE A 97 10.22 11.01 -15.02
C PHE A 97 10.19 12.39 -14.36
N MET A 98 9.89 12.46 -13.05
CA MET A 98 9.92 13.71 -12.29
C MET A 98 11.31 14.35 -12.28
N CYS A 99 12.37 13.56 -12.06
CA CYS A 99 13.74 14.08 -12.11
C CYS A 99 14.11 14.63 -13.49
N CYS A 100 13.68 13.98 -14.57
CA CYS A 100 13.91 14.47 -15.94
C CYS A 100 13.17 15.79 -16.22
N LEU A 101 11.93 15.93 -15.77
CA LEU A 101 11.18 17.17 -15.91
C LEU A 101 11.81 18.33 -15.12
N VAL A 102 12.23 18.06 -13.88
CA VAL A 102 12.90 19.08 -13.06
C VAL A 102 14.22 19.49 -13.70
N GLY A 103 15.02 18.54 -14.18
CA GLY A 103 16.30 18.82 -14.84
C GLY A 103 16.15 19.64 -16.12
N THR A 104 15.15 19.33 -16.95
CA THR A 104 14.90 20.07 -18.20
C THR A 104 14.42 21.50 -17.95
N VAL A 105 13.53 21.70 -16.98
CA VAL A 105 13.06 23.05 -16.59
C VAL A 105 14.21 23.87 -16.00
N ALA A 106 14.98 23.29 -15.07
CA ALA A 106 16.11 23.99 -14.46
C ALA A 106 17.19 24.35 -15.50
N GLY A 107 17.51 23.42 -16.41
CA GLY A 107 18.45 23.68 -17.52
C GLY A 107 17.97 24.78 -18.45
N GLY A 108 16.69 24.77 -18.84
CA GLY A 108 16.11 25.82 -19.70
C GLY A 108 16.12 27.21 -19.05
N VAL A 109 15.75 27.29 -17.76
CA VAL A 109 15.81 28.53 -16.99
C VAL A 109 17.24 29.05 -16.86
N TYR A 110 18.21 28.15 -16.63
CA TYR A 110 19.62 28.51 -16.53
C TYR A 110 20.13 29.12 -17.83
N ILE A 111 19.86 28.47 -18.98
CA ILE A 111 20.27 28.96 -20.31
C ILE A 111 19.63 30.31 -20.63
N TRP A 112 18.33 30.47 -20.36
CA TRP A 112 17.64 31.73 -20.60
C TRP A 112 18.20 32.87 -19.74
N LYS A 113 18.51 32.57 -18.48
CA LYS A 113 19.15 33.54 -17.58
C LYS A 113 20.53 33.96 -18.11
N SER A 114 21.36 33.01 -18.53
CA SER A 114 22.69 33.30 -19.09
C SER A 114 22.65 34.11 -20.38
N LEU A 115 21.62 33.94 -21.23
CA LEU A 115 21.45 34.75 -22.44
C LEU A 115 21.00 36.18 -22.16
N LYS A 116 20.31 36.43 -21.05
CA LYS A 116 19.83 37.77 -20.67
C LYS A 116 20.88 38.60 -19.94
N GLU A 117 21.86 37.95 -19.31
CA GLU A 117 22.97 38.59 -18.60
C GLU A 117 24.17 38.94 -19.51
N MET A 118 24.15 38.52 -20.79
CA MET A 118 25.08 38.93 -21.85
C MET A 118 24.52 40.09 -22.68
#